data_AF-A0A957GD14-F1
#
_entry.id   AF-A0A957GD14-F1
#
_cell.length_a   1.000
_cell.length_b   1.000
_cell.length_c   1.000
_cell.angle_alpha   90.00
_cell.angle_beta   90.00
_cell.angle_gamma   90.00
#
_symmetry.space_group_name_H-M   'P 1'
#
loop_
_entity.id
_entity.type
_entity.pdbx_description
1 polymer ?
#
loop_
_entity_poly.entity_id
_entity_poly.type
_entity_poly.pdbx_seq_one_letter_code
_entity_poly.pdbx_strand_id
1 'polypeptide(L)'
;MDKKLTALQELNFGRVVAEQDDLLKSCFIPHVALTETVNERVDIVLGAKGSGKSAIWVELFQNQDRYPQLSKVIISPATNPKGDPEFRDVLAAIDQQVYPSEDDLRLAWRLYILGQVWKVIQDNFGNQRKYKRYLDPIAQEIKKYGLVDRPSNLKRAFAFALAKARALKKASINWKEGVQFEFDNSLLVTGHSYVVIPFNEIFESIDKFLAQTNQRIWIILDRLDEIIIGSESSEAIVLKGLLLGYRDVSDLKSVKIKIFLRDDVYERVTQLGQFPALTHIRSKATQPIRWSLEDLMHLVVRRLVENKPIRPLIRFRELSGPAEYRNVFYTIFPDRIDKGRAAEGFKWIVDRIKDGNDVATPRDLLSVLERARTTQLEKVEKKEPLPPGEQIFDADTIRKAVKLVAEENLTTRIYAEYPDLKQPILRFSGGKADHSIETLQDTLKEFYNSEMLQRLKSVGFLYQRERKGYKVWTIPFFYSFALDVKRGFAFDIDDSGEEEDEDFV
;
A
#
# COMPACT_ATOMS: atom_id res chain seq x y z
N MET A 1 13.25 -14.91 -37.59
CA MET A 1 12.19 -14.30 -36.74
C MET A 1 12.45 -12.81 -36.71
N ASP A 2 11.42 -12.00 -36.88
CA ASP A 2 11.51 -10.55 -36.74
C ASP A 2 12.01 -10.20 -35.33
N LYS A 3 13.09 -9.43 -35.21
CA LYS A 3 13.68 -9.02 -33.93
C LYS A 3 12.64 -8.35 -33.03
N LYS A 4 11.70 -7.61 -33.61
CA LYS A 4 10.62 -6.95 -32.87
C LYS A 4 9.63 -7.94 -32.29
N LEU A 5 9.32 -9.00 -33.02
CA LEU A 5 8.42 -10.04 -32.55
C LEU A 5 9.02 -10.81 -31.36
N THR A 6 10.28 -11.21 -31.47
CA THR A 6 11.01 -11.83 -30.34
C THR A 6 11.06 -10.89 -29.14
N ALA A 7 11.37 -9.60 -29.37
CA ALA A 7 11.38 -8.60 -28.32
C ALA A 7 10.01 -8.47 -27.64
N LEU A 8 8.91 -8.42 -28.39
CA LEU A 8 7.56 -8.34 -27.85
C LEU A 8 7.17 -9.60 -27.03
N GLN A 9 7.52 -10.79 -27.53
CA GLN A 9 7.19 -12.07 -26.88
C GLN A 9 7.93 -12.26 -25.55
N GLU A 10 9.17 -11.81 -25.46
CA GLU A 10 10.04 -12.00 -24.29
C GLU A 10 10.09 -10.76 -23.38
N LEU A 11 9.45 -9.65 -23.75
CA LEU A 11 9.43 -8.42 -22.98
C LEU A 11 8.80 -8.65 -21.60
N ASN A 12 9.56 -8.36 -20.56
CA ASN A 12 9.15 -8.53 -19.18
C ASN A 12 9.24 -7.19 -18.43
N PHE A 13 8.10 -6.63 -18.05
CA PHE A 13 8.06 -5.43 -17.20
C PHE A 13 8.25 -5.72 -15.72
N GLY A 14 8.36 -6.99 -15.32
CA GLY A 14 8.36 -7.44 -13.94
C GLY A 14 6.95 -7.68 -13.42
N ARG A 15 6.82 -7.97 -12.13
CA ARG A 15 5.52 -8.25 -11.50
C ARG A 15 4.99 -7.06 -10.70
N VAL A 16 3.66 -6.97 -10.62
CA VAL A 16 2.94 -5.90 -9.89
C VAL A 16 2.98 -6.06 -8.35
N VAL A 17 3.33 -7.26 -7.89
CA VAL A 17 3.53 -7.61 -6.47
C VAL A 17 5.02 -7.62 -6.20
N ALA A 18 5.49 -6.74 -5.30
CA ALA A 18 6.91 -6.49 -5.08
C ALA A 18 7.68 -7.74 -4.65
N GLU A 19 7.07 -8.59 -3.82
CA GLU A 19 7.64 -9.84 -3.30
C GLU A 19 7.84 -10.92 -4.37
N GLN A 20 7.27 -10.72 -5.55
CA GLN A 20 7.33 -11.62 -6.69
C GLN A 20 8.03 -10.98 -7.91
N ASP A 21 8.49 -9.73 -7.80
CA ASP A 21 9.10 -8.99 -8.90
C ASP A 21 10.61 -9.22 -8.97
N ASP A 22 11.03 -10.13 -9.86
CA ASP A 22 12.44 -10.48 -10.05
C ASP A 22 13.29 -9.29 -10.56
N LEU A 23 12.67 -8.31 -11.22
CA LEU A 23 13.35 -7.10 -11.71
C LEU A 23 13.52 -6.04 -10.61
N LEU A 24 12.83 -6.17 -9.47
CA LEU A 24 12.87 -5.14 -8.43
C LEU A 24 14.31 -4.90 -7.95
N LYS A 25 15.09 -5.95 -7.74
CA LYS A 25 16.47 -5.84 -7.22
C LYS A 25 17.41 -5.01 -8.11
N SER A 26 17.26 -5.11 -9.43
CA SER A 26 18.09 -4.37 -10.41
C SER A 26 17.48 -3.03 -10.80
N CYS A 27 16.15 -2.91 -10.74
CA CYS A 27 15.40 -1.75 -11.21
C CYS A 27 14.80 -0.88 -10.09
N PHE A 28 15.13 -1.15 -8.82
CA PHE A 28 14.63 -0.38 -7.68
C PHE A 28 15.00 1.10 -7.83
N ILE A 29 14.02 1.97 -7.60
CA ILE A 29 14.22 3.42 -7.58
C ILE A 29 14.10 3.90 -6.14
N PRO A 30 15.20 4.41 -5.54
CA PRO A 30 15.16 4.95 -4.20
C PRO A 30 14.22 6.15 -4.11
N HIS A 31 13.35 6.13 -3.09
CA HIS A 31 12.50 7.25 -2.72
C HIS A 31 13.01 7.89 -1.42
N VAL A 32 12.72 9.18 -1.18
CA VAL A 32 13.08 9.87 0.08
C VAL A 32 12.62 9.10 1.32
N ALA A 33 11.42 8.49 1.25
CA ALA A 33 10.87 7.67 2.32
C ALA A 33 11.84 6.55 2.78
N LEU A 34 12.51 5.87 1.84
CA LEU A 34 13.52 4.86 2.16
C LEU A 34 14.68 5.47 2.95
N THR A 35 15.19 6.60 2.48
CA THR A 35 16.33 7.29 3.13
C THR A 35 15.97 7.73 4.54
N GLU A 36 14.77 8.29 4.74
CA GLU A 36 14.28 8.70 6.06
C GLU A 36 14.06 7.50 6.99
N THR A 37 13.59 6.37 6.46
CA THR A 37 13.42 5.13 7.23
C THR A 37 14.77 4.53 7.64
N VAL A 38 15.73 4.41 6.69
CA VAL A 38 17.09 3.89 6.92
C VAL A 38 17.82 4.70 8.00
N ASN A 39 17.64 6.01 8.00
CA ASN A 39 18.23 6.92 8.98
C ASN A 39 17.45 7.01 10.30
N GLU A 40 16.43 6.17 10.51
CA GLU A 40 15.58 6.13 11.71
C GLU A 40 14.92 7.47 12.08
N ARG A 41 14.74 8.36 11.10
CA ARG A 41 14.01 9.63 11.29
C ARG A 41 12.51 9.39 11.37
N VAL A 42 12.04 8.43 10.58
CA VAL A 42 10.64 8.01 10.50
C VAL A 42 10.50 6.51 10.75
N ASP A 43 9.32 6.16 11.25
CA ASP A 43 8.92 4.79 11.56
C ASP A 43 7.64 4.41 10.79
N ILE A 44 6.81 5.39 10.41
CA ILE A 44 5.58 5.16 9.64
C ILE A 44 5.80 5.62 8.20
N VAL A 45 5.69 4.69 7.25
CA VAL A 45 5.81 4.95 5.81
C VAL A 45 4.42 5.00 5.19
N LEU A 46 4.04 6.16 4.67
CA LEU A 46 2.72 6.40 4.09
C LEU A 46 2.73 6.32 2.57
N GLY A 47 1.62 5.87 1.98
CA GLY A 47 1.40 5.97 0.54
C GLY A 47 0.23 5.13 0.04
N ALA A 48 -0.34 5.49 -1.10
CA ALA A 48 -1.51 4.82 -1.67
C ALA A 48 -1.25 3.33 -2.00
N LYS A 49 -2.30 2.56 -2.27
CA LYS A 49 -2.18 1.19 -2.76
C LYS A 49 -1.43 1.17 -4.10
N GLY A 50 -0.38 0.34 -4.22
CA GLY A 50 0.46 0.31 -5.42
C GLY A 50 1.62 1.33 -5.47
N SER A 51 1.73 2.24 -4.50
CA SER A 51 2.79 3.28 -4.45
C SER A 51 4.22 2.78 -4.19
N GLY A 52 4.42 1.49 -3.91
CA GLY A 52 5.76 0.94 -3.66
C GLY A 52 6.19 0.84 -2.19
N LYS A 53 5.26 0.95 -1.23
CA LYS A 53 5.51 0.67 0.20
C LYS A 53 6.20 -0.68 0.42
N SER A 54 5.61 -1.77 -0.09
CA SER A 54 6.18 -3.11 0.01
C SER A 54 7.50 -3.25 -0.77
N ALA A 55 7.71 -2.46 -1.83
CA ALA A 55 9.00 -2.44 -2.53
C ALA A 55 10.14 -1.87 -1.67
N ILE A 56 9.89 -0.84 -0.87
CA ILE A 56 10.86 -0.32 0.12
C ILE A 56 11.21 -1.42 1.11
N TRP A 57 10.20 -2.11 1.65
CA TRP A 57 10.42 -3.19 2.59
C TRP A 57 11.24 -4.34 1.98
N VAL A 58 10.86 -4.79 0.78
CA VAL A 58 11.58 -5.86 0.05
C VAL A 58 13.03 -5.46 -0.23
N GLU A 59 13.31 -4.21 -0.61
CA GLU A 59 14.68 -3.71 -0.81
C GLU A 59 15.48 -3.76 0.49
N LEU A 60 14.91 -3.28 1.60
CA LEU A 60 15.57 -3.30 2.91
C LEU A 60 15.90 -4.73 3.38
N PHE A 61 15.04 -5.69 3.09
CA PHE A 61 15.23 -7.08 3.47
C PHE A 61 16.23 -7.82 2.57
N GLN A 62 16.14 -7.62 1.25
CA GLN A 62 16.95 -8.38 0.28
C GLN A 62 18.33 -7.77 0.04
N ASN A 63 18.50 -6.47 0.26
CA ASN A 63 19.72 -5.72 -0.04
C ASN A 63 20.19 -4.88 1.16
N GLN A 64 19.97 -5.39 2.38
CA GLN A 64 20.32 -4.71 3.62
C GLN A 64 21.80 -4.26 3.67
N ASP A 65 22.69 -5.04 3.05
CA ASP A 65 24.12 -4.79 2.94
C ASP A 65 24.48 -3.50 2.17
N ARG A 66 23.58 -3.00 1.32
CA ARG A 66 23.72 -1.69 0.65
C ARG A 66 23.59 -0.51 1.61
N TYR A 67 23.08 -0.72 2.83
CA TYR A 67 22.80 0.33 3.80
C TYR A 67 23.70 0.14 5.04
N PRO A 68 24.84 0.85 5.13
CA PRO A 68 25.75 0.75 6.28
C PRO A 68 25.07 1.01 7.63
N GLN A 69 24.05 1.88 7.65
CA GLN A 69 23.21 2.19 8.81
C GLN A 69 22.50 0.96 9.36
N LEU A 70 22.26 -0.07 8.54
CA LEU A 70 21.53 -1.29 8.90
C LEU A 70 22.46 -2.47 9.22
N SER A 71 23.78 -2.30 9.18
CA SER A 71 24.77 -3.37 9.41
C SER A 71 24.66 -4.09 10.77
N LYS A 72 23.98 -3.49 11.75
CA LYS A 72 23.72 -4.03 13.09
C LYS A 72 22.22 -4.17 13.40
N VAL A 73 21.38 -4.14 12.39
CA VAL A 73 19.92 -4.22 12.54
C VAL A 73 19.47 -5.62 12.13
N ILE A 74 18.78 -6.33 13.01
CA ILE A 74 18.06 -7.55 12.69
C ILE A 74 16.66 -7.12 12.28
N ILE A 75 16.36 -7.28 11.00
CA ILE A 75 15.09 -6.88 10.43
C ILE A 75 14.17 -8.11 10.36
N SER A 76 13.00 -8.03 10.99
CA SER A 76 12.03 -9.13 11.03
C SER A 76 10.63 -8.68 10.62
N PRO A 77 10.00 -9.34 9.63
CA PRO A 77 8.58 -9.13 9.36
C PRO A 77 7.73 -9.68 10.51
N ALA A 78 6.73 -8.89 10.92
CA ALA A 78 5.67 -9.28 11.84
C ALA A 78 4.29 -9.29 11.16
N THR A 79 4.29 -9.38 9.82
CA THR A 79 3.15 -9.73 8.99
C THR A 79 3.63 -10.70 7.91
N ASN A 80 2.74 -11.54 7.38
CA ASN A 80 3.11 -12.40 6.27
C ASN A 80 3.24 -11.61 4.96
N PRO A 81 4.44 -11.46 4.39
CA PRO A 81 4.63 -10.73 3.14
C PRO A 81 4.05 -11.48 1.93
N LYS A 82 3.88 -12.82 2.00
CA LYS A 82 3.52 -13.67 0.84
C LYS A 82 2.21 -14.46 0.99
N GLY A 83 1.47 -14.30 2.09
CA GLY A 83 0.27 -15.12 2.37
C GLY A 83 -0.91 -14.33 2.93
N ASP A 84 -1.86 -15.05 3.53
CA ASP A 84 -3.14 -14.49 3.97
C ASP A 84 -2.97 -13.41 5.06
N PRO A 85 -3.84 -12.39 5.09
CA PRO A 85 -3.81 -11.35 6.12
C PRO A 85 -4.18 -11.94 7.50
N GLU A 86 -3.16 -12.32 8.26
CA GLU A 86 -3.29 -13.06 9.53
C GLU A 86 -4.16 -12.34 10.56
N PHE A 87 -4.07 -11.01 10.61
CA PHE A 87 -4.89 -10.19 11.50
C PHE A 87 -6.35 -10.18 11.07
N ARG A 88 -6.63 -10.17 9.77
CA ARG A 88 -7.98 -10.19 9.22
C ARG A 88 -8.73 -11.43 9.64
N ASP A 89 -8.10 -12.59 9.53
CA ASP A 89 -8.74 -13.84 9.91
C ASP A 89 -9.12 -13.87 11.39
N VAL A 90 -8.25 -13.33 12.26
CA VAL A 90 -8.52 -13.25 13.70
C VAL A 90 -9.66 -12.28 13.97
N LEU A 91 -9.63 -11.09 13.39
CA LEU A 91 -10.62 -10.04 13.65
C LEU A 91 -11.98 -10.35 13.02
N ALA A 92 -12.00 -10.96 11.83
CA ALA A 92 -13.22 -11.40 11.16
C ALA A 92 -13.91 -12.55 11.89
N ALA A 93 -13.16 -13.34 12.69
CA ALA A 93 -13.67 -14.41 13.53
C ALA A 93 -14.32 -13.90 14.83
N ILE A 94 -14.30 -12.61 15.14
CA ILE A 94 -14.89 -12.05 16.36
C ILE A 94 -16.33 -11.58 16.08
N ASP A 95 -17.23 -11.82 17.04
CA ASP A 95 -18.58 -11.27 17.01
C ASP A 95 -18.57 -9.73 17.09
N GLN A 96 -19.31 -9.06 16.20
CA GLN A 96 -19.40 -7.60 16.15
C GLN A 96 -19.99 -6.99 17.42
N GLN A 97 -20.90 -7.69 18.12
CA GLN A 97 -21.50 -7.18 19.37
C GLN A 97 -20.48 -7.05 20.49
N VAL A 98 -19.38 -7.81 20.41
CA VAL A 98 -18.35 -7.89 21.44
C VAL A 98 -16.98 -7.50 20.89
N TYR A 99 -16.97 -6.65 19.86
CA TYR A 99 -15.76 -6.24 19.17
C TYR A 99 -14.77 -5.56 20.13
N PRO A 100 -13.44 -5.78 19.97
CA PRO A 100 -12.45 -5.17 20.85
C PRO A 100 -12.48 -3.64 20.84
N SER A 101 -12.38 -3.04 22.02
CA SER A 101 -12.21 -1.59 22.16
C SER A 101 -10.80 -1.14 21.71
N GLU A 102 -10.63 0.16 21.47
CA GLU A 102 -9.30 0.74 21.16
C GLU A 102 -8.24 0.37 22.21
N ASP A 103 -8.62 0.36 23.50
CA ASP A 103 -7.71 -0.01 24.58
C ASP A 103 -7.43 -1.51 24.64
N ASP A 104 -8.37 -2.36 24.22
CA ASP A 104 -8.11 -3.81 24.09
C ASP A 104 -7.08 -4.05 22.99
N LEU A 105 -7.26 -3.37 21.86
CA LEU A 105 -6.38 -3.47 20.70
C LEU A 105 -5.01 -2.87 20.99
N ARG A 106 -4.94 -1.72 21.66
CA ARG A 106 -3.67 -1.14 22.14
C ARG A 106 -2.88 -2.14 22.98
N LEU A 107 -3.53 -2.80 23.95
CA LEU A 107 -2.88 -3.82 24.78
C LEU A 107 -2.49 -5.06 23.96
N ALA A 108 -3.36 -5.52 23.06
CA ALA A 108 -3.08 -6.64 22.17
C ALA A 108 -1.86 -6.36 21.26
N TRP A 109 -1.75 -5.16 20.70
CA TRP A 109 -0.61 -4.75 19.88
C TRP A 109 0.69 -4.70 20.67
N ARG A 110 0.68 -4.19 21.92
CA ARG A 110 1.86 -4.22 22.79
C ARG A 110 2.30 -5.64 23.11
N LEU A 111 1.35 -6.52 23.43
CA LEU A 111 1.60 -7.95 23.65
C LEU A 111 2.16 -8.64 22.41
N TYR A 112 1.57 -8.36 21.24
CA TYR A 112 2.00 -8.90 19.97
C TYR A 112 3.43 -8.46 19.62
N ILE A 113 3.71 -7.15 19.68
CA ILE A 113 5.03 -6.58 19.41
C ILE A 113 6.08 -7.18 20.35
N LEU A 114 5.79 -7.25 21.67
CA LEU A 114 6.70 -7.85 22.63
C LEU A 114 6.99 -9.32 22.29
N GLY A 115 5.96 -10.10 21.94
CA GLY A 115 6.12 -11.49 21.51
C GLY A 115 6.96 -11.63 20.24
N GLN A 116 6.81 -10.72 19.26
CA GLN A 116 7.63 -10.73 18.04
C GLN A 116 9.08 -10.34 18.32
N VAL A 117 9.32 -9.30 19.11
CA VAL A 117 10.67 -8.88 19.52
C VAL A 117 11.36 -10.03 20.27
N TRP A 118 10.66 -10.67 21.20
CA TRP A 118 11.20 -11.80 21.96
C TRP A 118 11.53 -13.00 21.07
N LYS A 119 10.66 -13.33 20.11
CA LYS A 119 10.94 -14.36 19.11
C LYS A 119 12.23 -14.06 18.34
N VAL A 120 12.40 -12.84 17.84
CA VAL A 120 13.63 -12.44 17.12
C VAL A 120 14.87 -12.60 18.01
N ILE A 121 14.77 -12.21 19.29
CA ILE A 121 15.86 -12.38 20.26
C ILE A 121 16.19 -13.87 20.45
N GLN A 122 15.18 -14.70 20.62
CA GLN A 122 15.35 -16.15 20.79
C GLN A 122 16.00 -16.81 19.57
N ASP A 123 15.56 -16.45 18.36
CA ASP A 123 16.05 -17.03 17.11
C ASP A 123 17.51 -16.65 16.83
N ASN A 124 17.92 -15.43 17.20
CA ASN A 124 19.28 -14.93 16.90
C ASN A 124 20.28 -15.16 18.06
N PHE A 125 19.82 -15.15 19.31
CA PHE A 125 20.69 -15.15 20.49
C PHE A 125 20.44 -16.31 21.46
N GLY A 126 19.27 -16.95 21.44
CA GLY A 126 18.84 -17.91 22.46
C GLY A 126 19.72 -19.16 22.59
N ASN A 127 20.33 -19.61 21.50
CA ASN A 127 21.22 -20.79 21.50
C ASN A 127 22.66 -20.48 21.95
N GLN A 128 23.01 -19.21 22.16
CA GLN A 128 24.38 -18.81 22.45
C GLN A 128 24.62 -18.70 23.97
N ARG A 129 25.43 -19.61 24.52
CA ARG A 129 25.71 -19.68 25.98
C ARG A 129 26.14 -18.35 26.60
N LYS A 130 26.91 -17.53 25.86
CA LYS A 130 27.37 -16.20 26.31
C LYS A 130 26.24 -15.21 26.63
N TYR A 131 25.06 -15.39 26.04
CA TYR A 131 23.91 -14.50 26.26
C TYR A 131 22.94 -15.02 27.30
N LYS A 132 23.07 -16.28 27.73
CA LYS A 132 22.14 -16.94 28.65
C LYS A 132 21.94 -16.15 29.95
N ARG A 133 23.01 -15.61 30.55
CA ARG A 133 22.93 -14.79 31.78
C ARG A 133 22.07 -13.53 31.65
N TYR A 134 21.91 -13.01 30.43
CA TYR A 134 21.09 -11.83 30.15
C TYR A 134 19.68 -12.19 29.73
N LEU A 135 19.52 -13.30 29.00
CA LEU A 135 18.23 -13.75 28.48
C LEU A 135 17.39 -14.49 29.53
N ASP A 136 17.99 -15.23 30.45
CA ASP A 136 17.26 -16.00 31.47
C ASP A 136 16.35 -15.12 32.35
N PRO A 137 16.80 -13.94 32.86
CA PRO A 137 15.91 -13.04 33.60
C PRO A 137 14.73 -12.52 32.75
N ILE A 138 14.99 -12.11 31.50
CA ILE A 138 13.95 -11.62 30.59
C ILE A 138 12.94 -12.74 30.28
N ALA A 139 13.42 -13.95 30.03
CA ALA A 139 12.59 -15.13 29.81
C ALA A 139 11.70 -15.44 31.02
N GLN A 140 12.25 -15.31 32.24
CA GLN A 140 11.49 -15.48 33.47
C GLN A 140 10.38 -14.43 33.62
N GLU A 141 10.66 -13.16 33.30
CA GLU A 141 9.64 -12.10 33.30
C GLU A 141 8.54 -12.37 32.27
N ILE A 142 8.92 -12.69 31.04
CA ILE A 142 7.97 -13.03 29.96
C ILE A 142 7.08 -14.21 30.38
N LYS A 143 7.66 -15.25 30.96
CA LYS A 143 6.93 -16.42 31.45
C LYS A 143 6.05 -16.09 32.67
N LYS A 144 6.53 -15.25 33.59
CA LYS A 144 5.79 -14.77 34.78
C LYS A 144 4.49 -14.07 34.41
N TYR A 145 4.47 -13.36 33.29
CA TYR A 145 3.27 -12.70 32.76
C TYR A 145 2.51 -13.57 31.77
N GLY A 146 2.79 -14.86 31.64
CA GLY A 146 2.09 -15.78 30.75
C GLY A 146 2.14 -15.32 29.29
N LEU A 147 3.25 -14.74 28.86
CA LEU A 147 3.49 -14.40 27.46
C LEU A 147 4.02 -15.64 26.73
N VAL A 148 3.69 -15.77 25.44
CA VAL A 148 4.10 -16.92 24.65
C VAL A 148 5.60 -16.81 24.34
N ASP A 149 6.38 -17.77 24.86
CA ASP A 149 7.83 -17.80 24.73
C ASP A 149 8.28 -17.90 23.26
N ARG A 150 7.54 -18.65 22.43
CA ARG A 150 7.70 -18.69 20.97
C ARG A 150 6.37 -18.90 20.26
N PRO A 151 5.79 -17.89 19.60
CA PRO A 151 4.53 -18.06 18.88
C PRO A 151 4.70 -19.01 17.68
N SER A 152 3.78 -19.97 17.53
CA SER A 152 3.83 -20.97 16.45
C SER A 152 3.66 -20.36 15.05
N ASN A 153 2.82 -19.35 14.92
CA ASN A 153 2.64 -18.52 13.72
C ASN A 153 2.05 -17.15 14.10
N LEU A 154 2.11 -16.16 13.21
CA LEU A 154 1.70 -14.79 13.50
C LEU A 154 0.19 -14.68 13.80
N LYS A 155 -0.66 -15.45 13.09
CA LYS A 155 -2.11 -15.53 13.34
C LYS A 155 -2.44 -15.96 14.77
N ARG A 156 -1.87 -17.08 15.25
CA ARG A 156 -2.04 -17.54 16.64
C ARG A 156 -1.41 -16.59 17.65
N ALA A 157 -0.30 -15.95 17.31
CA ALA A 157 0.33 -14.96 18.18
C ALA A 157 -0.58 -13.76 18.43
N PHE A 158 -1.19 -13.22 17.38
CA PHE A 158 -2.11 -12.09 17.48
C PHE A 158 -3.41 -12.48 18.18
N ALA A 159 -4.00 -13.65 17.83
CA ALA A 159 -5.18 -14.17 18.53
C ALA A 159 -4.94 -14.35 20.03
N PHE A 160 -3.76 -14.88 20.42
CA PHE A 160 -3.37 -15.00 21.82
C PHE A 160 -3.23 -13.64 22.49
N ALA A 161 -2.54 -12.69 21.84
CA ALA A 161 -2.33 -11.35 22.37
C ALA A 161 -3.68 -10.64 22.62
N LEU A 162 -4.63 -10.79 21.71
CA LEU A 162 -5.98 -10.23 21.85
C LEU A 162 -6.80 -10.93 22.95
N ALA A 163 -6.77 -12.26 23.00
CA ALA A 163 -7.43 -13.04 24.04
C ALA A 163 -6.91 -12.67 25.43
N LYS A 164 -5.59 -12.54 25.57
CA LYS A 164 -4.95 -12.14 26.82
C LYS A 164 -5.30 -10.70 27.19
N ALA A 165 -5.26 -9.76 26.24
CA ALA A 165 -5.62 -8.37 26.49
C ALA A 165 -7.02 -8.23 27.10
N ARG A 166 -7.98 -9.01 26.60
CA ARG A 166 -9.36 -9.00 27.09
C ARG A 166 -9.53 -9.78 28.40
N ALA A 167 -8.88 -10.94 28.54
CA ALA A 167 -8.89 -11.71 29.78
C ALA A 167 -8.35 -10.90 30.97
N LEU A 168 -7.30 -10.09 30.77
CA LEU A 168 -6.75 -9.18 31.79
C LEU A 168 -7.77 -8.13 32.26
N LYS A 169 -8.75 -7.79 31.41
CA LYS A 169 -9.86 -6.89 31.75
C LYS A 169 -11.14 -7.64 32.15
N LYS A 170 -11.05 -8.96 32.41
CA LYS A 170 -12.19 -9.84 32.71
C LYS A 170 -13.26 -9.85 31.61
N ALA A 171 -12.87 -9.61 30.36
CA ALA A 171 -13.73 -9.69 29.19
C ALA A 171 -13.40 -10.97 28.39
N SER A 172 -14.43 -11.65 27.87
CA SER A 172 -14.25 -12.79 26.96
C SER A 172 -14.11 -12.33 25.51
N ILE A 173 -13.55 -13.20 24.67
CA ILE A 173 -13.73 -13.14 23.20
C ILE A 173 -14.78 -14.16 22.84
N ASN A 174 -15.82 -13.71 22.14
CA ASN A 174 -16.78 -14.61 21.51
C ASN A 174 -16.38 -14.75 20.05
N TRP A 175 -15.80 -15.90 19.74
CA TRP A 175 -15.50 -16.28 18.36
C TRP A 175 -16.81 -16.69 17.66
N LYS A 176 -16.90 -16.42 16.36
CA LYS A 176 -18.00 -16.90 15.52
C LYS A 176 -18.02 -18.43 15.49
N GLU A 177 -19.21 -18.99 15.33
CA GLU A 177 -19.43 -20.43 15.28
C GLU A 177 -18.54 -21.09 14.21
N GLY A 178 -17.87 -22.20 14.57
CA GLY A 178 -16.95 -22.93 13.69
C GLY A 178 -15.49 -22.45 13.69
N VAL A 179 -15.16 -21.32 14.34
CA VAL A 179 -13.77 -20.88 14.54
C VAL A 179 -13.48 -20.78 16.03
N GLN A 180 -12.53 -21.57 16.53
CA GLN A 180 -12.11 -21.48 17.93
C GLN A 180 -10.59 -21.42 18.04
N PHE A 181 -10.10 -20.39 18.72
CA PHE A 181 -8.73 -20.33 19.21
C PHE A 181 -8.72 -20.74 20.68
N GLU A 182 -8.33 -21.98 20.95
CA GLU A 182 -8.18 -22.47 22.31
C GLU A 182 -6.79 -22.10 22.84
N PHE A 183 -6.78 -21.42 23.98
CA PHE A 183 -5.57 -21.07 24.71
C PHE A 183 -5.71 -21.53 26.16
N ASP A 184 -4.59 -21.89 26.78
CA ASP A 184 -4.57 -22.21 28.20
C ASP A 184 -5.03 -21.00 29.02
N ASN A 185 -6.18 -21.14 29.68
CA ASN A 185 -6.76 -20.06 30.46
C ASN A 185 -5.81 -19.61 31.57
N SER A 186 -5.00 -20.52 32.13
CA SER A 186 -3.99 -20.17 33.13
C SER A 186 -3.02 -19.15 32.54
N LEU A 187 -2.52 -19.33 31.32
CA LEU A 187 -1.64 -18.36 30.64
C LEU A 187 -2.33 -17.04 30.34
N LEU A 188 -3.63 -17.05 29.99
CA LEU A 188 -4.38 -15.83 29.72
C LEU A 188 -4.55 -14.96 30.98
N VAL A 189 -4.83 -15.57 32.13
CA VAL A 189 -5.03 -14.86 33.41
C VAL A 189 -3.77 -14.75 34.28
N THR A 190 -2.66 -15.41 33.87
CA THR A 190 -1.36 -15.32 34.55
C THR A 190 -0.86 -13.88 34.54
N GLY A 191 -0.29 -13.47 35.68
CA GLY A 191 0.04 -12.08 35.99
C GLY A 191 -0.92 -11.43 36.99
N HIS A 192 -2.02 -12.12 37.34
CA HIS A 192 -3.14 -11.64 38.16
C HIS A 192 -3.83 -10.40 37.58
N SER A 193 -5.15 -10.35 37.72
CA SER A 193 -6.08 -9.38 37.11
C SER A 193 -5.91 -7.91 37.54
N TYR A 194 -4.80 -7.58 38.19
CA TYR A 194 -4.43 -6.23 38.67
C TYR A 194 -2.95 -5.87 38.51
N VAL A 195 -2.05 -6.77 38.07
CA VAL A 195 -0.68 -6.35 37.76
C VAL A 195 -0.63 -5.93 36.31
N VAL A 196 -0.63 -4.62 36.09
CA VAL A 196 -0.24 -4.01 34.82
C VAL A 196 1.05 -4.70 34.37
N ILE A 197 1.01 -5.38 33.22
CA ILE A 197 2.22 -5.97 32.65
C ILE A 197 3.27 -4.85 32.56
N PRO A 198 4.46 -5.00 33.16
CA PRO A 198 5.45 -3.94 33.23
C PRO A 198 6.20 -3.86 31.90
N PHE A 199 5.49 -3.51 30.83
CA PHE A 199 6.05 -3.43 29.48
C PHE A 199 7.31 -2.57 29.43
N ASN A 200 7.32 -1.45 30.16
CA ASN A 200 8.48 -0.55 30.19
C ASN A 200 9.71 -1.26 30.75
N GLU A 201 9.59 -1.98 31.87
CA GLU A 201 10.70 -2.72 32.49
C GLU A 201 11.20 -3.85 31.57
N ILE A 202 10.28 -4.61 30.96
CA ILE A 202 10.61 -5.71 30.05
C ILE A 202 11.34 -5.15 28.81
N PHE A 203 10.80 -4.10 28.19
CA PHE A 203 11.42 -3.48 27.02
C PHE A 203 12.75 -2.78 27.36
N GLU A 204 12.89 -2.18 28.54
CA GLU A 204 14.17 -1.63 29.00
C GLU A 204 15.22 -2.74 29.18
N SER A 205 14.84 -3.90 29.71
CA SER A 205 15.74 -5.05 29.82
C SER A 205 16.16 -5.57 28.44
N ILE A 206 15.23 -5.62 27.49
CA ILE A 206 15.51 -5.94 26.08
C ILE A 206 16.45 -4.89 25.45
N ASP A 207 16.19 -3.61 25.64
CA ASP A 207 16.98 -2.51 25.09
C ASP A 207 18.42 -2.54 25.64
N LYS A 208 18.59 -2.76 26.95
CA LYS A 208 19.90 -2.94 27.59
C LYS A 208 20.65 -4.14 27.00
N PHE A 209 19.98 -5.27 26.80
CA PHE A 209 20.59 -6.45 26.20
C PHE A 209 21.06 -6.18 24.75
N LEU A 210 20.22 -5.56 23.94
CA LEU A 210 20.54 -5.23 22.54
C LEU A 210 21.67 -4.20 22.44
N ALA A 211 21.66 -3.17 23.29
CA ALA A 211 22.74 -2.19 23.38
C ALA A 211 24.08 -2.85 23.76
N GLN A 212 24.10 -3.78 24.72
CA GLN A 212 25.31 -4.51 25.13
C GLN A 212 25.86 -5.43 24.04
N THR A 213 24.99 -5.95 23.17
CA THR A 213 25.39 -6.79 22.03
C THR A 213 25.69 -5.98 20.77
N ASN A 214 25.52 -4.65 20.82
CA ASN A 214 25.61 -3.75 19.68
C ASN A 214 24.73 -4.22 18.51
N GLN A 215 23.50 -4.60 18.83
CA GLN A 215 22.48 -5.05 17.89
C GLN A 215 21.23 -4.20 18.07
N ARG A 216 20.45 -4.09 17.01
CA ARG A 216 19.12 -3.46 17.01
C ARG A 216 18.13 -4.39 16.33
N ILE A 217 16.85 -4.24 16.62
CA ILE A 217 15.78 -5.02 16.01
C ILE A 217 14.80 -4.06 15.35
N TRP A 218 14.47 -4.33 14.10
CA TRP A 218 13.34 -3.69 13.43
C TRP A 218 12.24 -4.72 13.23
N ILE A 219 11.05 -4.42 13.74
CA ILE A 219 9.83 -5.17 13.49
C ILE A 219 9.04 -4.45 12.42
N ILE A 220 8.68 -5.17 11.36
CA ILE A 220 7.99 -4.58 10.21
C ILE A 220 6.54 -5.02 10.19
N LEU A 221 5.65 -4.05 10.10
CA LEU A 221 4.22 -4.24 9.91
C LEU A 221 3.83 -3.64 8.55
N ASP A 222 3.58 -4.50 7.57
CA ASP A 222 3.08 -4.13 6.24
C ASP A 222 1.75 -4.86 5.95
N ARG A 223 1.05 -4.44 4.89
CA ARG A 223 -0.27 -4.96 4.47
C ARG A 223 -1.36 -4.80 5.54
N LEU A 224 -1.26 -3.70 6.28
CA LEU A 224 -2.22 -3.34 7.33
C LEU A 224 -3.55 -2.80 6.76
N ASP A 225 -3.60 -2.52 5.46
CA ASP A 225 -4.78 -2.10 4.72
C ASP A 225 -5.74 -3.24 4.37
N GLU A 226 -5.33 -4.50 4.57
CA GLU A 226 -6.19 -5.68 4.35
C GLU A 226 -6.70 -6.29 5.66
N ILE A 227 -6.52 -5.61 6.79
CA ILE A 227 -6.88 -6.15 8.12
C ILE A 227 -8.39 -6.27 8.30
N ILE A 228 -9.18 -5.35 7.74
CA ILE A 228 -10.65 -5.41 7.80
C ILE A 228 -11.22 -5.01 6.45
N ILE A 229 -12.15 -5.81 5.92
CA ILE A 229 -12.86 -5.50 4.68
C ILE A 229 -14.31 -5.14 5.01
N GLY A 230 -14.82 -4.07 4.37
CA GLY A 230 -16.23 -3.70 4.42
C GLY A 230 -16.70 -3.05 5.72
N SER A 231 -15.79 -2.62 6.61
CA SER A 231 -16.14 -1.82 7.80
C SER A 231 -15.04 -0.81 8.13
N GLU A 232 -15.16 0.41 7.60
CA GLU A 232 -14.21 1.50 7.84
C GLU A 232 -14.14 1.90 9.32
N SER A 233 -15.25 1.81 10.05
CA SER A 233 -15.30 2.10 11.48
C SER A 233 -14.50 1.09 12.31
N SER A 234 -14.66 -0.20 12.04
CA SER A 234 -13.89 -1.25 12.69
C SER A 234 -12.40 -1.12 12.33
N GLU A 235 -12.10 -0.82 11.06
CA GLU A 235 -10.73 -0.66 10.58
C GLU A 235 -10.05 0.50 11.32
N ALA A 236 -10.76 1.62 11.46
CA ALA A 236 -10.28 2.77 12.20
C ALA A 236 -9.98 2.44 13.67
N ILE A 237 -10.84 1.68 14.35
CA ILE A 237 -10.63 1.25 15.75
C ILE A 237 -9.37 0.37 15.87
N VAL A 238 -9.17 -0.60 14.97
CA VAL A 238 -8.01 -1.49 14.97
C VAL A 238 -6.71 -0.75 14.73
N LEU A 239 -6.68 0.13 13.73
CA LEU A 239 -5.49 0.91 13.39
C LEU A 239 -5.21 1.99 14.43
N LYS A 240 -6.24 2.57 15.05
CA LYS A 240 -6.06 3.47 16.18
C LYS A 240 -5.43 2.76 17.37
N GLY A 241 -5.91 1.56 17.70
CA GLY A 241 -5.28 0.69 18.70
C GLY A 241 -3.81 0.38 18.36
N LEU A 242 -3.50 0.11 17.09
CA LEU A 242 -2.12 -0.12 16.62
C LEU A 242 -1.23 1.11 16.84
N LEU A 243 -1.67 2.29 16.40
CA LEU A 243 -0.90 3.52 16.52
C LEU A 243 -0.69 3.91 17.99
N LEU A 244 -1.68 3.68 18.86
CA LEU A 244 -1.52 3.87 20.31
C LEU A 244 -0.53 2.86 20.91
N GLY A 245 -0.59 1.60 20.50
CA GLY A 245 0.37 0.57 20.94
C GLY A 245 1.80 0.86 20.46
N TYR A 246 1.94 1.34 19.21
CA TYR A 246 3.20 1.81 18.64
C TYR A 246 3.77 3.00 19.42
N ARG A 247 2.93 4.02 19.72
CA ARG A 247 3.35 5.18 20.49
C ARG A 247 4.03 4.78 21.79
N ASP A 248 3.44 3.81 22.49
CA ASP A 248 3.93 3.31 23.79
C ASP A 248 5.29 2.62 23.71
N VAL A 249 5.77 2.24 22.52
CA VAL A 249 7.07 1.59 22.31
C VAL A 249 8.03 2.38 21.40
N SER A 250 7.58 3.53 20.87
CA SER A 250 8.31 4.29 19.85
C SER A 250 9.63 4.92 20.34
N ASP A 251 9.74 5.16 21.65
CA ASP A 251 10.91 5.76 22.31
C ASP A 251 12.05 4.76 22.57
N LEU A 252 11.82 3.46 22.33
CA LEU A 252 12.87 2.43 22.46
C LEU A 252 14.01 2.70 21.47
N LYS A 253 15.26 2.56 21.92
CA LYS A 253 16.44 2.90 21.12
C LYS A 253 16.85 1.77 20.18
N SER A 254 16.87 0.56 20.71
CA SER A 254 17.38 -0.63 20.02
C SER A 254 16.29 -1.47 19.38
N VAL A 255 15.02 -1.13 19.63
CA VAL A 255 13.85 -1.76 19.00
C VAL A 255 13.07 -0.68 18.27
N LYS A 256 12.87 -0.85 16.96
CA LYS A 256 12.03 0.02 16.14
C LYS A 256 10.90 -0.78 15.50
N ILE A 257 9.72 -0.19 15.45
CA ILE A 257 8.57 -0.75 14.75
C ILE A 257 8.36 0.10 13.51
N LYS A 258 8.53 -0.49 12.32
CA LYS A 258 8.27 0.18 11.05
C LYS A 258 6.89 -0.20 10.55
N ILE A 259 6.03 0.78 10.33
CA ILE A 259 4.63 0.61 9.96
C ILE A 259 4.43 1.14 8.55
N PHE A 260 3.99 0.30 7.63
CA PHE A 260 3.64 0.68 6.28
C PHE A 260 2.13 0.78 6.18
N LEU A 261 1.62 1.97 5.92
CA LEU A 261 0.18 2.24 5.94
C LEU A 261 -0.24 3.07 4.73
N ARG A 262 -1.50 2.92 4.34
CA ARG A 262 -2.10 3.83 3.37
C ARG A 262 -2.31 5.21 3.96
N ASP A 263 -2.12 6.22 3.12
CA ASP A 263 -2.27 7.62 3.47
C ASP A 263 -3.72 8.00 3.78
N ASP A 264 -4.68 7.56 2.97
CA ASP A 264 -6.11 7.82 3.21
C ASP A 264 -6.61 7.21 4.54
N VAL A 265 -6.14 6.00 4.85
CA VAL A 265 -6.45 5.30 6.10
C VAL A 265 -5.80 6.00 7.29
N TYR A 266 -4.52 6.37 7.15
CA TYR A 266 -3.80 7.11 8.18
C TYR A 266 -4.46 8.45 8.48
N GLU A 267 -4.82 9.21 7.45
CA GLU A 267 -5.50 10.50 7.60
C GLU A 267 -6.84 10.34 8.32
N ARG A 268 -7.66 9.34 7.92
CA ARG A 268 -8.94 9.02 8.58
C ARG A 268 -8.77 8.73 10.06
N VAL A 269 -7.80 7.88 10.43
CA VAL A 269 -7.53 7.49 11.82
C VAL A 269 -6.93 8.64 12.65
N THR A 270 -6.20 9.55 12.00
CA THR A 270 -5.50 10.65 12.64
C THR A 270 -6.17 12.01 12.48
N GLN A 271 -7.48 12.03 12.19
CA GLN A 271 -8.25 13.27 12.15
C GLN A 271 -8.22 13.97 13.52
N LEU A 272 -8.13 15.30 13.50
CA LEU A 272 -8.00 16.15 14.68
C LEU A 272 -9.19 15.94 15.63
N GLY A 273 -8.90 15.83 16.93
CA GLY A 273 -9.90 15.63 17.99
C GLY A 273 -10.17 14.16 18.35
N GLN A 274 -9.70 13.20 17.56
CA GLN A 274 -9.95 11.77 17.82
C GLN A 274 -8.73 11.00 18.35
N PHE A 275 -7.52 11.57 18.29
CA PHE A 275 -6.29 10.85 18.65
C PHE A 275 -5.44 11.61 19.70
N PRO A 276 -5.19 11.03 20.89
CA PRO A 276 -4.36 11.67 21.91
C PRO A 276 -2.87 11.66 21.54
N ALA A 277 -2.17 12.78 21.76
CA ALA A 277 -0.74 12.94 21.47
C ALA A 277 -0.34 12.73 20.00
N LEU A 278 -1.22 13.13 19.08
CA LEU A 278 -1.07 12.93 17.64
C LEU A 278 0.24 13.49 17.06
N THR A 279 0.79 14.56 17.64
CA THR A 279 2.07 15.16 17.20
C THR A 279 3.23 14.16 17.23
N HIS A 280 3.27 13.26 18.22
CA HIS A 280 4.32 12.23 18.30
C HIS A 280 4.23 11.26 17.12
N ILE A 281 3.02 10.79 16.79
CA ILE A 281 2.78 9.91 15.65
C ILE A 281 3.12 10.61 14.34
N ARG A 282 2.62 11.84 14.13
CA ARG A 282 2.86 12.61 12.90
C ARG A 282 4.34 12.92 12.68
N SER A 283 5.09 13.23 13.73
CA SER A 283 6.54 13.47 13.62
C SER A 283 7.34 12.26 13.17
N LYS A 284 6.76 11.05 13.27
CA LYS A 284 7.37 9.78 12.87
C LYS A 284 6.84 9.23 11.55
N ALA A 285 5.93 9.96 10.88
CA ALA A 285 5.37 9.57 9.60
C ALA A 285 6.07 10.29 8.44
N THR A 286 6.28 9.59 7.33
CA THR A 286 6.71 10.23 6.08
C THR A 286 5.59 11.06 5.48
N GLN A 287 5.95 11.98 4.59
CA GLN A 287 5.00 12.38 3.55
C GLN A 287 4.58 11.14 2.74
N PRO A 288 3.33 11.05 2.26
CA PRO A 288 2.91 9.95 1.39
C PRO A 288 3.84 9.79 0.19
N ILE A 289 4.19 8.56 -0.15
CA ILE A 289 4.97 8.28 -1.36
C ILE A 289 4.17 8.75 -2.57
N ARG A 290 4.78 9.63 -3.35
CA ARG A 290 4.25 10.19 -4.60
C ARG A 290 5.32 10.04 -5.67
N TRP A 291 4.88 9.76 -6.90
CA TRP A 291 5.76 9.54 -8.04
C TRP A 291 5.51 10.64 -9.07
N SER A 292 6.56 11.36 -9.44
CA SER A 292 6.48 12.33 -10.53
C SER A 292 6.43 11.61 -11.88
N LEU A 293 6.10 12.35 -12.94
CA LEU A 293 6.17 11.85 -14.30
C LEU A 293 7.59 11.34 -14.63
N GLU A 294 8.63 12.04 -14.16
CA GLU A 294 10.03 11.66 -14.39
C GLU A 294 10.40 10.38 -13.65
N ASP A 295 9.98 10.22 -12.38
CA ASP A 295 10.27 9.01 -11.61
C ASP A 295 9.63 7.76 -12.24
N LEU A 296 8.39 7.90 -12.73
CA LEU A 296 7.69 6.83 -13.44
C LEU A 296 8.36 6.52 -14.79
N MET A 297 8.87 7.51 -15.51
CA MET A 297 9.63 7.29 -16.75
C MET A 297 10.93 6.55 -16.46
N HIS A 298 11.64 6.95 -15.41
CA HIS A 298 12.85 6.27 -14.96
C HIS A 298 12.59 4.80 -14.62
N LEU A 299 11.47 4.50 -13.96
CA LEU A 299 11.07 3.14 -13.61
C LEU A 299 10.94 2.26 -14.85
N VAL A 300 10.20 2.75 -15.84
CA VAL A 300 9.91 1.99 -17.06
C VAL A 300 11.17 1.78 -17.88
N VAL A 301 11.96 2.83 -18.09
CA VAL A 301 13.17 2.74 -18.91
C VAL A 301 14.23 1.86 -18.26
N ARG A 302 14.42 1.92 -16.93
CA ARG A 302 15.35 1.00 -16.24
C ARG A 302 14.96 -0.46 -16.49
N ARG A 303 13.67 -0.77 -16.43
CA ARG A 303 13.15 -2.11 -16.73
C ARG A 303 13.36 -2.47 -18.20
N LEU A 304 13.10 -1.57 -19.14
CA LEU A 304 13.37 -1.79 -20.57
C LEU A 304 14.84 -2.07 -20.87
N VAL A 305 15.77 -1.36 -20.23
CA VAL A 305 17.21 -1.57 -20.42
C VAL A 305 17.66 -2.92 -19.86
N GLU A 306 17.05 -3.39 -18.78
CA GLU A 306 17.35 -4.70 -18.22
C GLU A 306 16.79 -5.86 -19.05
N ASN A 307 15.81 -5.59 -19.93
CA ASN A 307 15.30 -6.56 -20.89
C ASN A 307 16.32 -6.82 -22.01
N LYS A 308 17.00 -7.97 -21.94
CA LYS A 308 17.93 -8.44 -22.99
C LYS A 308 17.33 -8.41 -24.41
N PRO A 309 16.06 -8.79 -24.65
CA PRO A 309 15.45 -8.78 -25.98
C PRO A 309 15.22 -7.37 -26.54
N ILE A 310 15.11 -6.36 -25.68
CA ILE A 310 14.85 -4.96 -26.06
C ILE A 310 16.14 -4.22 -26.40
N ARG A 311 17.28 -4.59 -25.77
CA ARG A 311 18.59 -3.94 -25.98
C ARG A 311 18.98 -3.72 -27.45
N PRO A 312 18.73 -4.66 -28.39
CA PRO A 312 19.06 -4.44 -29.81
C PRO A 312 18.22 -3.36 -30.51
N LEU A 313 17.05 -3.01 -29.95
CA LEU A 313 16.12 -2.02 -30.51
C LEU A 313 16.39 -0.61 -29.97
N ILE A 314 16.81 -0.50 -28.70
CA ILE A 314 17.12 0.78 -28.06
C ILE A 314 18.58 1.17 -28.27
N ARG A 315 18.82 2.46 -28.55
CA ARG A 315 20.18 3.01 -28.69
C ARG A 315 20.40 4.09 -27.65
N PHE A 316 21.31 3.84 -26.72
CA PHE A 316 21.76 4.82 -25.74
C PHE A 316 23.22 4.55 -25.38
N ARG A 317 23.98 5.60 -25.05
CA ARG A 317 25.36 5.48 -24.57
C ARG A 317 25.39 5.35 -23.05
N GLU A 318 24.66 6.23 -22.39
CA GLU A 318 24.47 6.29 -20.94
C GLU A 318 23.10 6.91 -20.67
N LEU A 319 22.46 6.54 -19.57
CA LEU A 319 21.22 7.18 -19.11
C LEU A 319 21.60 8.36 -18.19
N SER A 320 22.01 9.48 -18.79
CA SER A 320 22.55 10.65 -18.08
C SER A 320 21.50 11.66 -17.60
N GLY A 321 20.29 11.65 -18.16
CA GLY A 321 19.26 12.61 -17.81
C GLY A 321 17.92 12.41 -18.53
N PRO A 322 16.93 13.27 -18.25
CA PRO A 322 15.55 13.10 -18.70
C PRO A 322 15.39 12.93 -20.23
N ALA A 323 16.25 13.58 -21.01
CA ALA A 323 16.22 13.49 -22.47
C ALA A 323 16.57 12.08 -22.97
N GLU A 324 17.59 11.43 -22.39
CA GLU A 324 17.96 10.07 -22.77
C GLU A 324 16.87 9.06 -22.37
N TYR A 325 16.29 9.22 -21.18
CA TYR A 325 15.14 8.42 -20.73
C TYR A 325 13.98 8.51 -21.71
N ARG A 326 13.63 9.74 -22.12
CA ARG A 326 12.58 10.01 -23.10
C ARG A 326 12.86 9.36 -24.45
N ASN A 327 14.10 9.47 -24.94
CA ASN A 327 14.51 8.88 -26.21
C ASN A 327 14.43 7.35 -26.20
N VAL A 328 14.87 6.70 -25.12
CA VAL A 328 14.76 5.25 -24.99
C VAL A 328 13.29 4.81 -24.95
N PHE A 329 12.44 5.52 -24.20
CA PHE A 329 11.01 5.20 -24.14
C PHE A 329 10.34 5.29 -25.51
N TYR A 330 10.49 6.41 -26.23
CA TYR A 330 9.82 6.63 -27.52
C TYR A 330 10.41 5.84 -28.70
N THR A 331 11.52 5.14 -28.49
CA THR A 331 11.99 4.12 -29.45
C THR A 331 11.04 2.92 -29.48
N ILE A 332 10.41 2.57 -28.35
CA ILE A 332 9.56 1.39 -28.19
C ILE A 332 8.07 1.75 -28.22
N PHE A 333 7.72 2.94 -27.72
CA PHE A 333 6.36 3.43 -27.57
C PHE A 333 6.05 4.58 -28.52
N PRO A 334 4.77 4.83 -28.85
CA PRO A 334 4.39 5.93 -29.72
C PRO A 334 4.59 7.30 -29.05
N ASP A 335 5.04 8.29 -29.82
CA ASP A 335 5.23 9.68 -29.34
C ASP A 335 3.92 10.37 -28.95
N ARG A 336 2.82 9.97 -29.61
CA ARG A 336 1.48 10.52 -29.37
C ARG A 336 0.41 9.43 -29.40
N ILE A 337 -0.56 9.52 -28.50
CA ILE A 337 -1.72 8.61 -28.44
C ILE A 337 -2.93 9.21 -29.16
N ASP A 338 -3.24 10.48 -28.88
CA ASP A 338 -4.38 11.21 -29.44
C ASP A 338 -3.94 12.49 -30.17
N LYS A 339 -4.88 13.42 -30.43
CA LYS A 339 -4.55 14.76 -30.94
C LYS A 339 -4.51 15.77 -29.78
N GLY A 340 -3.90 16.94 -30.02
CA GLY A 340 -3.83 18.03 -29.05
C GLY A 340 -2.58 18.01 -28.14
N ARG A 341 -2.56 18.93 -27.16
CA ARG A 341 -1.40 19.16 -26.26
C ARG A 341 -1.24 18.07 -25.19
N ALA A 342 -2.33 17.41 -24.80
CA ALA A 342 -2.33 16.33 -23.80
C ALA A 342 -2.04 14.93 -24.39
N ALA A 343 -1.64 14.85 -25.66
CA ALA A 343 -1.49 13.59 -26.38
C ALA A 343 -0.11 12.94 -26.29
N GLU A 344 0.88 13.59 -25.65
CA GLU A 344 2.24 13.05 -25.55
C GLU A 344 2.24 11.66 -24.89
N GLY A 345 2.82 10.66 -25.56
CA GLY A 345 2.65 9.23 -25.27
C GLY A 345 2.73 8.84 -23.79
N PHE A 346 3.86 9.13 -23.15
CA PHE A 346 4.06 8.74 -21.75
C PHE A 346 3.19 9.54 -20.78
N LYS A 347 3.12 10.86 -20.98
CA LYS A 347 2.28 11.75 -20.17
C LYS A 347 0.82 11.36 -20.26
N TRP A 348 0.34 11.02 -21.46
CA TRP A 348 -1.01 10.55 -21.70
C TRP A 348 -1.27 9.31 -20.84
N ILE A 349 -0.42 8.27 -20.91
CA ILE A 349 -0.59 7.06 -20.07
C ILE A 349 -0.72 7.43 -18.59
N VAL A 350 0.23 8.24 -18.07
CA VAL A 350 0.26 8.61 -16.65
C VAL A 350 -0.98 9.40 -16.24
N ASP A 351 -1.40 10.38 -17.03
CA ASP A 351 -2.59 11.19 -16.72
C ASP A 351 -3.89 10.37 -16.74
N ARG A 352 -3.91 9.23 -17.46
CA ARG A 352 -5.08 8.33 -17.53
C ARG A 352 -5.10 7.23 -16.47
N ILE A 353 -4.02 7.03 -15.72
CA ILE A 353 -3.97 6.13 -14.55
C ILE A 353 -4.01 6.89 -13.22
N LYS A 354 -4.08 8.22 -13.25
CA LYS A 354 -4.27 9.04 -12.05
C LYS A 354 -5.69 8.91 -11.53
N ASP A 355 -5.82 8.64 -10.23
CA ASP A 355 -7.08 8.75 -9.51
C ASP A 355 -7.40 10.21 -9.13
N GLY A 356 -8.55 10.43 -8.48
CA GLY A 356 -9.01 11.74 -8.03
C GLY A 356 -8.19 12.34 -6.89
N ASN A 357 -7.26 11.57 -6.31
CA ASN A 357 -6.28 12.09 -5.36
C ASN A 357 -4.99 12.56 -6.07
N ASP A 358 -5.00 12.64 -7.39
CA ASP A 358 -3.85 12.98 -8.25
C ASP A 358 -2.68 12.00 -8.09
N VAL A 359 -3.00 10.72 -7.84
CA VAL A 359 -1.99 9.66 -7.64
C VAL A 359 -1.95 8.72 -8.84
N ALA A 360 -0.80 8.69 -9.51
CA ALA A 360 -0.40 7.59 -10.41
C ALA A 360 0.60 6.68 -9.70
N THR A 361 0.43 5.37 -9.82
CA THR A 361 1.27 4.40 -9.10
C THR A 361 2.15 3.57 -10.03
N PRO A 362 3.36 3.15 -9.58
CA PRO A 362 4.18 2.17 -10.29
C PRO A 362 3.40 0.92 -10.68
N ARG A 363 2.52 0.42 -9.79
CA ARG A 363 1.69 -0.75 -10.06
C ARG A 363 0.78 -0.53 -11.26
N ASP A 364 0.01 0.56 -11.27
CA ASP A 364 -0.95 0.83 -12.34
C ASP A 364 -0.24 1.05 -13.68
N LEU A 365 0.91 1.73 -13.67
CA LEU A 365 1.73 1.91 -14.86
C LEU A 365 2.25 0.57 -15.40
N LEU A 366 2.85 -0.27 -14.56
CA LEU A 366 3.35 -1.58 -14.99
C LEU A 366 2.21 -2.48 -15.48
N SER A 367 1.02 -2.43 -14.86
CA SER A 367 -0.18 -3.12 -15.35
C SER A 367 -0.56 -2.67 -16.76
N VAL A 368 -0.53 -1.36 -17.05
CA VAL A 368 -0.82 -0.84 -18.40
C VAL A 368 0.19 -1.35 -19.42
N LEU A 369 1.48 -1.34 -19.08
CA LEU A 369 2.53 -1.79 -20.00
C LEU A 369 2.47 -3.30 -20.27
N GLU A 370 2.20 -4.08 -19.23
CA GLU A 370 1.99 -5.53 -19.35
C GLU A 370 0.75 -5.84 -20.20
N ARG A 371 -0.35 -5.10 -19.98
CA ARG A 371 -1.56 -5.22 -20.81
C ARG A 371 -1.31 -4.80 -22.25
N ALA A 372 -0.53 -3.74 -22.48
CA ALA A 372 -0.14 -3.33 -23.82
C ALA A 372 0.65 -4.45 -24.53
N ARG A 373 1.56 -5.14 -23.82
CA ARG A 373 2.28 -6.32 -24.34
C ARG A 373 1.31 -7.39 -24.82
N THR A 374 0.37 -7.80 -23.97
CA THR A 374 -0.56 -8.87 -24.33
C THR A 374 -1.51 -8.46 -25.46
N THR A 375 -2.04 -7.23 -25.43
CA THR A 375 -2.88 -6.70 -26.52
C THR A 375 -2.13 -6.61 -27.84
N GLN A 376 -0.85 -6.22 -27.85
CA GLN A 376 -0.05 -6.20 -29.07
C GLN A 376 0.22 -7.61 -29.61
N LEU A 377 0.45 -8.59 -28.73
CA LEU A 377 0.60 -10.00 -29.12
C LEU A 377 -0.67 -10.54 -29.78
N GLU A 378 -1.84 -10.25 -29.21
CA GLU A 378 -3.14 -10.63 -29.79
C GLU A 378 -3.36 -10.04 -31.19
N LYS A 379 -2.93 -8.79 -31.43
CA LYS A 379 -2.96 -8.17 -32.78
C LYS A 379 -2.08 -8.94 -33.76
N VAL A 380 -0.86 -9.28 -33.36
CA VAL A 380 0.07 -10.04 -34.20
C VAL A 380 -0.48 -11.44 -34.52
N GLU A 381 -1.11 -12.12 -33.54
CA GLU A 381 -1.78 -13.41 -33.76
C GLU A 381 -2.93 -13.30 -34.78
N LYS A 382 -3.63 -12.17 -34.80
CA LYS A 382 -4.65 -11.82 -35.81
C LYS A 382 -4.06 -11.38 -37.16
N LYS A 383 -2.74 -11.49 -37.35
CA LYS A 383 -1.98 -11.09 -38.55
C LYS A 383 -1.99 -9.59 -38.83
N GLU A 384 -2.26 -8.76 -37.82
CA GLU A 384 -2.01 -7.33 -37.93
C GLU A 384 -0.48 -7.06 -37.87
N PRO A 385 0.06 -6.16 -38.71
CA PRO A 385 1.48 -5.87 -38.72
C PRO A 385 1.89 -5.12 -37.43
N LEU A 386 3.13 -5.31 -37.01
CA LEU A 386 3.73 -4.46 -35.98
C LEU A 386 3.86 -3.01 -36.48
N PRO A 387 3.96 -2.02 -35.57
CA PRO A 387 4.18 -0.63 -35.95
C PRO A 387 5.43 -0.45 -36.83
N PRO A 388 5.55 0.62 -37.62
CA PRO A 388 6.75 0.89 -38.40
C PRO A 388 7.96 1.24 -37.51
N GLY A 389 9.17 1.16 -38.08
CA GLY A 389 10.42 1.48 -37.36
C GLY A 389 10.70 0.52 -36.20
N GLU A 390 11.30 1.02 -35.13
CA GLU A 390 11.66 0.26 -33.93
C GLU A 390 10.51 0.09 -32.92
N GLN A 391 9.42 0.86 -33.06
CA GLN A 391 8.30 0.86 -32.12
C GLN A 391 7.60 -0.50 -32.03
N ILE A 392 7.37 -0.98 -30.81
CA ILE A 392 6.68 -2.26 -30.57
C ILE A 392 5.17 -2.02 -30.42
N PHE A 393 4.77 -0.87 -29.86
CA PHE A 393 3.39 -0.54 -29.55
C PHE A 393 2.86 0.57 -30.45
N ASP A 394 1.60 0.44 -30.89
CA ASP A 394 0.86 1.54 -31.52
C ASP A 394 -0.06 2.25 -30.50
N ALA A 395 -0.56 3.43 -30.89
CA ALA A 395 -1.43 4.25 -30.04
C ALA A 395 -2.74 3.54 -29.64
N ASP A 396 -3.33 2.73 -30.54
CA ASP A 396 -4.57 2.01 -30.28
C ASP A 396 -4.38 0.91 -29.23
N THR A 397 -3.25 0.20 -29.27
CA THR A 397 -2.84 -0.77 -28.26
C THR A 397 -2.74 -0.13 -26.88
N ILE A 398 -2.11 1.05 -26.79
CA ILE A 398 -1.98 1.78 -25.52
C ILE A 398 -3.35 2.23 -24.99
N ARG A 399 -4.24 2.76 -25.85
CA ARG A 399 -5.61 3.13 -25.44
C ARG A 399 -6.38 1.96 -24.87
N LYS A 400 -6.39 0.84 -25.59
CA LYS A 400 -7.06 -0.40 -25.16
C LYS A 400 -6.49 -0.90 -23.83
N ALA A 401 -5.17 -0.88 -23.68
CA ALA A 401 -4.53 -1.33 -22.46
C ALA A 401 -4.88 -0.48 -21.25
N VAL A 402 -4.87 0.85 -21.39
CA VAL A 402 -5.31 1.78 -20.34
C VAL A 402 -6.76 1.54 -19.95
N LYS A 403 -7.67 1.38 -20.92
CA LYS A 403 -9.09 1.10 -20.66
C LYS A 403 -9.28 -0.20 -19.88
N LEU A 404 -8.64 -1.29 -20.30
CA LEU A 404 -8.73 -2.58 -19.62
C LEU A 404 -8.19 -2.52 -18.18
N VAL A 405 -7.07 -1.84 -17.95
CA VAL A 405 -6.51 -1.68 -16.61
C VAL A 405 -7.40 -0.81 -15.72
N ALA A 406 -8.03 0.22 -16.27
CA ALA A 406 -9.02 1.02 -15.56
C ALA A 406 -10.22 0.17 -15.08
N GLU A 407 -10.79 -0.67 -15.96
CA GLU A 407 -11.88 -1.59 -15.64
C GLU A 407 -11.49 -2.61 -14.55
N GLU A 408 -10.31 -3.21 -14.69
CA GLU A 408 -9.77 -4.17 -13.73
C GLU A 408 -9.50 -3.53 -12.38
N ASN A 409 -8.93 -2.32 -12.34
CA ASN A 409 -8.64 -1.61 -11.11
C ASN A 409 -9.93 -1.19 -10.40
N LEU A 410 -10.95 -0.73 -11.11
CA LEU A 410 -12.24 -0.41 -10.49
C LEU A 410 -12.82 -1.64 -9.74
N THR A 411 -12.69 -2.83 -10.35
CA THR A 411 -13.17 -4.08 -9.75
C THR A 411 -12.27 -4.57 -8.61
N THR A 412 -10.97 -4.66 -8.84
CA THR A 412 -10.00 -5.31 -7.93
C THR A 412 -9.52 -4.40 -6.81
N ARG A 413 -9.61 -3.08 -6.97
CA ARG A 413 -9.24 -2.08 -5.95
C ARG A 413 -10.48 -1.54 -5.26
N ILE A 414 -11.39 -0.90 -5.98
CA ILE A 414 -12.51 -0.19 -5.34
C ILE A 414 -13.60 -1.17 -4.91
N TYR A 415 -14.17 -1.97 -5.82
CA TYR A 415 -15.30 -2.85 -5.47
C TYR A 415 -14.92 -3.99 -4.54
N ALA A 416 -13.69 -4.51 -4.63
CA ALA A 416 -13.21 -5.55 -3.73
C ALA A 416 -13.03 -5.05 -2.29
N GLU A 417 -12.61 -3.79 -2.13
CA GLU A 417 -12.26 -3.22 -0.82
C GLU A 417 -13.43 -2.47 -0.18
N TYR A 418 -14.24 -1.80 -1.00
CA TYR A 418 -15.44 -1.06 -0.64
C TYR A 418 -16.65 -1.56 -1.44
N PRO A 419 -17.16 -2.78 -1.15
CA PRO A 419 -18.27 -3.38 -1.91
C PRO A 419 -19.54 -2.52 -1.93
N ASP A 420 -19.75 -1.73 -0.88
CA ASP A 420 -20.88 -0.83 -0.71
C ASP A 420 -20.82 0.41 -1.62
N LEU A 421 -19.63 0.80 -2.09
CA LEU A 421 -19.46 1.87 -3.07
C LEU A 421 -19.79 1.44 -4.51
N LYS A 422 -19.93 0.12 -4.77
CA LYS A 422 -20.20 -0.39 -6.11
C LYS A 422 -21.49 0.16 -6.71
N GLN A 423 -22.61 0.09 -5.98
CA GLN A 423 -23.90 0.56 -6.50
C GLN A 423 -23.94 2.08 -6.71
N PRO A 424 -23.47 2.92 -5.78
CA PRO A 424 -23.30 4.36 -6.00
C PRO A 424 -22.45 4.70 -7.23
N ILE A 425 -21.30 4.04 -7.41
CA ILE A 425 -20.38 4.30 -8.52
C ILE A 425 -21.01 3.94 -9.88
N LEU A 426 -21.73 2.81 -9.96
CA LEU A 426 -22.38 2.39 -11.19
C LEU A 426 -23.44 3.38 -11.69
N ARG A 427 -23.98 4.26 -10.83
CA ARG A 427 -24.92 5.31 -11.24
C ARG A 427 -24.32 6.32 -12.22
N PHE A 428 -22.99 6.46 -12.23
CA PHE A 428 -22.30 7.37 -13.15
C PHE A 428 -22.06 6.77 -14.54
N SER A 429 -22.29 5.46 -14.74
CA SER A 429 -21.93 4.78 -15.99
C SER A 429 -22.67 5.36 -17.20
N GLY A 430 -21.94 5.58 -18.30
CA GLY A 430 -22.44 6.23 -19.52
C GLY A 430 -22.75 7.73 -19.39
N GLY A 431 -22.58 8.31 -18.20
CA GLY A 431 -22.90 9.70 -17.88
C GLY A 431 -21.81 10.71 -18.28
N LYS A 432 -21.83 11.86 -17.62
CA LYS A 432 -20.86 12.96 -17.79
C LYS A 432 -19.85 13.00 -16.64
N ALA A 433 -18.68 13.57 -16.88
CA ALA A 433 -17.59 13.54 -15.90
C ALA A 433 -17.69 14.65 -14.83
N ASP A 434 -18.22 15.83 -15.18
CA ASP A 434 -18.27 17.00 -14.29
C ASP A 434 -19.68 17.24 -13.76
N HIS A 435 -19.84 17.20 -12.45
CA HIS A 435 -21.13 17.32 -11.76
C HIS A 435 -21.16 18.52 -10.80
N SER A 436 -22.32 19.20 -10.76
CA SER A 436 -22.73 20.10 -9.68
C SER A 436 -23.28 19.30 -8.49
N ILE A 437 -23.58 19.98 -7.37
CA ILE A 437 -24.22 19.34 -6.22
C ILE A 437 -25.59 18.77 -6.59
N GLU A 438 -26.36 19.52 -7.38
CA GLU A 438 -27.70 19.14 -7.85
C GLU A 438 -27.64 17.89 -8.72
N THR A 439 -26.74 17.88 -9.73
CA THR A 439 -26.60 16.69 -10.59
C THR A 439 -26.05 15.46 -9.83
N LEU A 440 -25.26 15.66 -8.76
CA LEU A 440 -24.85 14.56 -7.87
C LEU A 440 -26.04 14.00 -7.09
N GLN A 441 -26.93 14.85 -6.59
CA GLN A 441 -28.17 14.43 -5.92
C GLN A 441 -29.03 13.58 -6.86
N ASP A 442 -29.20 14.04 -8.10
CA ASP A 442 -30.00 13.34 -9.11
C ASP A 442 -29.37 12.01 -9.54
N THR A 443 -28.04 11.95 -9.63
CA THR A 443 -27.31 10.74 -10.04
C THR A 443 -27.29 9.69 -8.93
N LEU A 444 -26.95 10.10 -7.70
CA LEU A 444 -26.79 9.19 -6.55
C LEU A 444 -28.12 8.83 -5.87
N LYS A 445 -29.15 9.69 -5.96
CA LYS A 445 -30.49 9.49 -5.39
C LYS A 445 -30.45 9.03 -3.93
N GLU A 446 -30.91 7.83 -3.63
CA GLU A 446 -30.95 7.25 -2.28
C GLU A 446 -29.57 7.13 -1.63
N PHE A 447 -28.49 7.07 -2.42
CA PHE A 447 -27.12 7.03 -1.93
C PHE A 447 -26.56 8.42 -1.61
N TYR A 448 -27.23 9.50 -2.01
CA TYR A 448 -26.73 10.84 -1.81
C TYR A 448 -26.76 11.23 -0.34
N ASN A 449 -25.58 11.46 0.23
CA ASN A 449 -25.39 12.17 1.48
C ASN A 449 -23.95 12.72 1.54
N SER A 450 -23.67 13.58 2.53
CA SER A 450 -22.35 14.20 2.68
C SER A 450 -21.24 13.17 2.94
N GLU A 451 -21.53 12.12 3.70
CA GLU A 451 -20.58 11.04 4.01
C GLU A 451 -20.20 10.26 2.74
N MET A 452 -21.17 9.89 1.91
CA MET A 452 -20.97 9.21 0.63
C MET A 452 -20.07 10.03 -0.30
N LEU A 453 -20.30 11.34 -0.42
CA LEU A 453 -19.44 12.20 -1.23
C LEU A 453 -18.01 12.27 -0.69
N GLN A 454 -17.83 12.35 0.62
CA GLN A 454 -16.50 12.32 1.23
C GLN A 454 -15.81 10.97 1.01
N ARG A 455 -16.55 9.86 1.04
CA ARG A 455 -16.02 8.52 0.75
C ARG A 455 -15.63 8.34 -0.71
N LEU A 456 -16.47 8.79 -1.65
CA LEU A 456 -16.12 8.78 -3.08
C LEU A 456 -14.90 9.67 -3.37
N LYS A 457 -14.73 10.76 -2.63
CA LYS A 457 -13.53 11.60 -2.69
C LYS A 457 -12.31 10.90 -2.12
N SER A 458 -12.40 10.32 -0.91
CA SER A 458 -11.27 9.71 -0.21
C SER A 458 -10.68 8.52 -0.96
N VAL A 459 -11.53 7.68 -1.58
CA VAL A 459 -11.08 6.55 -2.41
C VAL A 459 -10.57 7.00 -3.79
N GLY A 460 -10.60 8.30 -4.08
CA GLY A 460 -10.14 8.91 -5.32
C GLY A 460 -11.12 8.77 -6.49
N PHE A 461 -12.37 8.33 -6.27
CA PHE A 461 -13.35 8.20 -7.36
C PHE A 461 -13.82 9.57 -7.88
N LEU A 462 -13.97 10.55 -6.97
CA LEU A 462 -14.27 11.95 -7.31
C LEU A 462 -13.19 12.88 -6.79
N TYR A 463 -13.05 14.03 -7.45
CA TYR A 463 -12.25 15.15 -6.95
C TYR A 463 -12.95 16.47 -7.22
N GLN A 464 -12.54 17.53 -6.52
CA GLN A 464 -13.09 18.86 -6.71
C GLN A 464 -12.11 19.72 -7.50
N ARG A 465 -12.63 20.46 -8.48
CA ARG A 465 -11.86 21.46 -9.22
C ARG A 465 -12.74 22.64 -9.60
N GLU A 466 -12.10 23.71 -10.06
CA GLU A 466 -12.78 24.81 -10.74
C GLU A 466 -12.62 24.65 -12.25
N ARG A 467 -13.72 24.71 -13.00
CA ARG A 467 -13.72 24.62 -14.47
C ARG A 467 -14.70 25.65 -15.03
N LYS A 468 -14.23 26.51 -15.93
CA LYS A 468 -15.00 27.64 -16.49
C LYS A 468 -15.70 28.50 -15.39
N GLY A 469 -15.06 28.70 -14.24
CA GLY A 469 -15.61 29.46 -13.10
C GLY A 469 -16.58 28.69 -12.19
N TYR A 470 -16.90 27.44 -12.50
CA TYR A 470 -17.77 26.59 -11.69
C TYR A 470 -16.96 25.63 -10.81
N LYS A 471 -17.35 25.51 -9.53
CA LYS A 471 -16.86 24.45 -8.65
C LYS A 471 -17.57 23.14 -8.99
N VAL A 472 -16.82 22.17 -9.50
CA VAL A 472 -17.37 20.89 -9.94
C VAL A 472 -16.72 19.72 -9.23
N TRP A 473 -17.50 18.65 -9.11
CA TRP A 473 -17.03 17.32 -8.73
C TRP A 473 -16.78 16.54 -10.02
N THR A 474 -15.55 16.07 -10.20
CA THR A 474 -15.10 15.46 -11.43
C THR A 474 -14.71 14.00 -11.23
N ILE A 475 -15.11 13.15 -12.15
CA ILE A 475 -14.60 11.78 -12.30
C ILE A 475 -13.27 11.84 -13.11
N PRO A 476 -12.15 11.32 -12.57
CA PRO A 476 -10.87 11.32 -13.26
C PRO A 476 -10.90 10.38 -14.47
N PHE A 477 -9.98 10.58 -15.43
CA PHE A 477 -9.90 9.76 -16.67
C PHE A 477 -9.92 8.27 -16.36
N PHE A 478 -9.16 7.89 -15.33
CA PHE A 478 -9.00 6.52 -14.91
C PHE A 478 -10.33 5.82 -14.69
N TYR A 479 -11.24 6.38 -13.90
CA TYR A 479 -12.56 5.79 -13.70
C TYR A 479 -13.54 6.09 -14.83
N SER A 480 -13.32 7.17 -15.59
CA SER A 480 -14.16 7.45 -16.77
C SER A 480 -14.06 6.36 -17.82
N PHE A 481 -12.87 5.82 -18.10
CA PHE A 481 -12.71 4.71 -19.04
C PHE A 481 -13.39 3.43 -18.57
N ALA A 482 -13.35 3.15 -17.27
CA ALA A 482 -13.96 1.95 -16.69
C ALA A 482 -15.49 1.96 -16.74
N LEU A 483 -16.09 3.16 -16.79
CA LEU A 483 -17.54 3.35 -16.69
C LEU A 483 -18.17 3.92 -17.97
N ASP A 484 -17.39 4.08 -19.04
CA ASP A 484 -17.77 4.76 -20.28
C ASP A 484 -18.35 6.17 -20.03
N VAL A 485 -17.80 6.89 -19.05
CA VAL A 485 -18.18 8.28 -18.73
C VAL A 485 -17.58 9.22 -19.76
N LYS A 486 -18.42 10.08 -20.32
CA LYS A 486 -18.03 11.09 -21.31
C LYS A 486 -17.53 12.37 -20.63
N ARG A 487 -16.59 13.06 -21.28
CA ARG A 487 -16.16 14.39 -20.84
C ARG A 487 -17.29 15.43 -21.00
N GLY A 488 -17.19 16.48 -20.18
CA GLY A 488 -18.13 17.60 -20.15
C GLY A 488 -18.97 17.66 -18.87
N PHE A 489 -19.76 18.74 -18.77
CA PHE A 489 -20.67 19.01 -17.68
C PHE A 489 -21.93 18.13 -17.78
N ALA A 490 -22.44 17.69 -16.63
CA ALA A 490 -23.72 17.02 -16.47
C ALA A 490 -24.90 18.01 -16.35
N PHE A 491 -24.62 19.31 -16.42
CA PHE A 491 -25.55 20.42 -16.29
C PHE A 491 -25.24 21.47 -17.36
N ASP A 492 -26.24 22.29 -17.67
CA ASP A 492 -26.10 23.38 -18.61
C ASP A 492 -25.21 24.48 -18.01
N ILE A 493 -24.26 24.96 -18.81
CA ILE A 493 -23.43 26.13 -18.50
C ILE A 493 -23.91 27.29 -19.38
N ASP A 494 -23.98 28.48 -18.81
CA ASP A 494 -24.26 29.69 -19.59
C ASP A 494 -23.00 30.03 -20.43
N ASP A 495 -22.94 29.51 -21.65
CA ASP A 495 -21.76 29.62 -22.49
C ASP A 495 -21.68 31.02 -23.13
N SER A 496 -20.69 31.81 -22.69
CA SER A 496 -20.21 33.01 -23.39
C SER A 496 -18.72 32.91 -23.73
N GLY A 497 -18.19 31.69 -23.87
CA GLY A 497 -16.78 31.49 -24.23
C GLY A 497 -16.49 30.08 -24.73
N GLU A 498 -16.26 30.02 -26.05
CA GLU A 498 -15.68 28.96 -26.87
C GLU A 498 -15.54 27.57 -26.22
N GLU A 499 -16.26 26.60 -26.79
CA GLU A 499 -15.99 25.17 -26.64
C GLU A 499 -14.54 24.87 -27.11
N GLU A 500 -13.59 24.80 -26.17
CA GLU A 500 -12.42 23.95 -26.39
C GLU A 500 -12.92 22.50 -26.33
N ASP A 501 -13.39 22.03 -27.49
CA ASP A 501 -13.63 20.61 -27.79
C ASP A 501 -12.32 19.83 -27.61
N GLU A 502 -12.08 19.35 -26.40
CA GLU A 502 -11.26 18.15 -26.19
C GLU A 502 -12.10 16.91 -26.48
N ASP A 503 -12.60 16.81 -27.71
CA ASP A 503 -13.26 15.64 -28.26
C ASP A 503 -12.19 14.64 -28.72
N PHE A 504 -11.93 13.57 -27.95
CA PHE A 504 -11.38 12.32 -28.50
C PHE A 504 -11.98 11.10 -27.81
N VAL A 505 -12.54 10.22 -28.66
CA VAL A 505 -12.93 8.82 -28.41
C VAL A 505 -11.72 7.97 -28.06
#